data_AF-A0A352Y225-F1
#
_entry.id   AF-A0A352Y225-F1
#
_cell.length_a   1.000
_cell.length_b   1.000
_cell.length_c   1.000
_cell.angle_alpha   90.00
_cell.angle_beta   90.00
_cell.angle_gamma   90.00
#
_symmetry.space_group_name_H-M   'P 1'
#
loop_
_entity.id
_entity.type
_entity.pdbx_description
1 polymer ?
#
loop_
_entity_poly.entity_id
_entity_poly.type
_entity_poly.pdbx_seq_one_letter_code
_entity_poly.pdbx_strand_id
1 'polypeptide(L)'
;MQDSAETKQRQRTINAARRCHECSEEALGRCPDCQHSLCQDHFPKQQHLPCAEKQMKIAQTQVCYVCSAQVYPDQWSNSRTSHFIDQYRCKGCGRYVCDELHTQRKIDDVFIVREGLRGHRYQYTTRYCDICSPIYRIGGLKGVARWLVALGTVAVTTFFYLHH
;
A
#
# COMPACT_ATOMS: atom_id res chain seq x y z
N MET A 1 39.57 3.83 -20.32
CA MET A 1 38.32 3.01 -20.42
C MET A 1 37.73 2.68 -19.03
N GLN A 2 37.76 3.60 -18.05
CA GLN A 2 37.17 3.41 -16.71
C GLN A 2 35.85 4.17 -16.49
N ASP A 3 35.55 5.20 -17.30
CA ASP A 3 34.30 5.99 -17.20
C ASP A 3 33.01 5.20 -17.46
N SER A 4 33.10 4.06 -18.14
CA SER A 4 31.92 3.27 -18.53
C SER A 4 31.28 2.51 -17.36
N ALA A 5 32.04 2.18 -16.31
CA ALA A 5 31.53 1.41 -15.17
C ALA A 5 30.76 2.31 -14.18
N GLU A 6 31.36 3.44 -13.79
CA GLU A 6 30.72 4.41 -12.89
C GLU A 6 29.50 5.07 -13.54
N THR A 7 29.55 5.40 -14.83
CA THR A 7 28.40 5.97 -15.54
C THR A 7 27.25 4.98 -15.62
N LYS A 8 27.52 3.71 -15.95
CA LYS A 8 26.50 2.64 -15.95
C LYS A 8 25.92 2.40 -14.56
N GLN A 9 26.75 2.42 -13.52
CA GLN A 9 26.31 2.22 -12.14
C GLN A 9 25.44 3.39 -11.68
N ARG A 10 25.85 4.64 -11.92
CA ARG A 10 25.06 5.84 -11.63
C ARG A 10 23.74 5.86 -12.38
N GLN A 11 23.72 5.47 -13.65
CA GLN A 11 22.51 5.40 -14.48
C GLN A 11 21.56 4.28 -14.03
N ARG A 12 22.09 3.14 -13.56
CA ARG A 12 21.30 2.09 -12.88
C ARG A 12 20.68 2.59 -11.58
N THR A 13 21.43 3.30 -10.74
CA THR A 13 20.92 3.85 -9.48
C THR A 13 19.85 4.92 -9.72
N ILE A 14 20.01 5.76 -10.75
CA ILE A 14 18.99 6.75 -11.15
C ILE A 14 17.71 6.06 -11.66
N ASN A 15 17.83 4.95 -12.38
CA ASN A 15 16.68 4.18 -12.85
C ASN A 15 15.97 3.43 -11.71
N ALA A 16 16.68 3.00 -10.66
CA ALA A 16 16.07 2.41 -9.47
C ALA A 16 15.24 3.44 -8.70
N ALA A 17 15.81 4.62 -8.42
CA ALA A 17 15.16 5.72 -7.69
C ALA A 17 14.03 6.45 -8.45
N ARG A 18 13.54 5.88 -9.56
CA ARG A 18 12.35 6.35 -10.28
C ARG A 18 11.27 5.27 -10.37
N ARG A 19 11.56 4.07 -9.85
CA ARG A 19 10.65 2.95 -9.89
C ARG A 19 9.70 3.02 -8.70
N CYS A 20 8.44 2.70 -8.93
CA CYS A 20 7.48 2.53 -7.87
C CYS A 20 7.83 1.26 -7.08
N HIS A 21 7.79 1.32 -5.75
CA HIS A 21 8.09 0.20 -4.86
C HIS A 21 7.10 -0.98 -5.04
N GLU A 22 5.85 -0.69 -5.41
CA GLU A 22 4.80 -1.70 -5.55
C GLU A 22 4.88 -2.49 -6.86
N CYS A 23 5.29 -1.87 -7.97
CA CYS A 23 5.30 -2.50 -9.30
C CYS A 23 6.70 -2.55 -9.95
N SER A 24 7.71 -1.92 -9.36
CA SER A 24 9.09 -1.83 -9.87
C SER A 24 9.26 -1.11 -11.22
N GLU A 25 8.27 -0.31 -11.61
CA GLU A 25 8.21 0.37 -12.92
C GLU A 25 8.31 1.88 -12.78
N GLU A 26 8.74 2.58 -13.83
CA GLU A 26 8.96 4.03 -13.78
C GLU A 26 7.67 4.78 -13.45
N ALA A 27 7.70 5.56 -12.37
CA ALA A 27 6.61 6.39 -11.91
C ALA A 27 6.30 7.48 -12.94
N LEU A 28 5.04 7.56 -13.40
CA LEU A 28 4.65 8.41 -14.53
C LEU A 28 5.55 8.20 -15.75
N GLY A 29 5.68 6.94 -16.17
CA GLY A 29 6.36 6.59 -17.42
C GLY A 29 5.77 7.33 -18.62
N ARG A 30 6.55 7.38 -19.70
CA ARG A 30 6.05 7.83 -21.01
C ARG A 30 4.93 6.88 -21.45
N CYS A 31 3.91 7.44 -22.10
CA CYS A 31 2.87 6.62 -22.71
C CYS A 31 3.52 5.61 -23.68
N PRO A 32 3.22 4.30 -23.56
CA PRO A 32 3.86 3.28 -24.40
C PRO A 32 3.52 3.47 -25.89
N ASP A 33 2.34 4.02 -26.19
CA ASP A 33 1.87 4.21 -27.56
C ASP A 33 2.48 5.44 -28.24
N CYS A 34 2.43 6.61 -27.60
CA CYS A 34 2.94 7.86 -28.21
C CYS A 34 4.41 8.15 -27.90
N GLN A 35 4.96 7.56 -26.83
CA GLN A 35 6.33 7.76 -26.31
C GLN A 35 6.72 9.23 -25.98
N HIS A 36 5.84 10.20 -26.20
CA HIS A 36 6.15 11.62 -26.08
C HIS A 36 5.68 12.24 -24.76
N SER A 37 4.38 12.12 -24.44
CA SER A 37 3.81 12.64 -23.20
C SER A 37 3.79 11.60 -22.08
N LEU A 38 3.47 12.03 -20.86
CA LEU A 38 3.36 11.12 -19.73
C LEU A 38 2.09 10.27 -19.87
N CYS A 39 2.12 9.04 -19.39
CA CYS A 39 0.97 8.12 -19.46
C CYS A 39 -0.30 8.73 -18.81
N GLN A 40 -0.13 9.51 -17.74
CA GLN A 40 -1.24 10.21 -17.06
C GLN A 40 -1.95 11.26 -17.91
N ASP A 41 -1.29 11.80 -18.95
CA ASP A 41 -1.87 12.85 -19.79
C ASP A 41 -2.80 12.26 -20.86
N HIS A 42 -2.68 10.95 -21.12
CA HIS A 42 -3.41 10.25 -22.18
C HIS A 42 -4.53 9.38 -21.66
N PHE A 43 -4.34 8.74 -20.50
CA PHE A 43 -5.23 7.70 -20.01
C PHE A 43 -5.79 8.01 -18.62
N PRO A 44 -7.03 7.58 -18.32
CA PRO A 44 -7.54 7.51 -16.96
C PRO A 44 -6.62 6.69 -16.05
N LYS A 45 -6.63 6.99 -14.76
CA LYS A 45 -5.77 6.34 -13.75
C LYS A 45 -5.86 4.82 -13.77
N GLN A 46 -7.07 4.29 -14.00
CA GLN A 46 -7.37 2.86 -14.02
C GLN A 46 -6.81 2.13 -15.25
N GLN A 47 -6.20 2.84 -16.20
CA GLN A 47 -5.65 2.29 -17.44
C GLN A 47 -4.12 2.41 -17.50
N HIS A 48 -3.47 2.89 -16.43
CA HIS A 48 -2.02 3.05 -16.39
C HIS A 48 -1.31 1.71 -16.25
N LEU A 49 -0.77 1.20 -17.36
CA LEU A 49 0.05 -0.01 -17.36
C LEU A 49 1.41 0.26 -16.68
N PRO A 50 1.95 -0.74 -15.94
CA PRO A 50 1.37 -2.06 -15.64
C PRO A 50 0.58 -2.10 -14.32
N CYS A 51 0.46 -0.99 -13.59
CA CYS A 51 -0.27 -0.91 -12.33
C CYS A 51 -1.72 -1.38 -12.49
N ALA A 52 -2.42 -0.86 -13.50
CA ALA A 52 -3.80 -1.22 -13.82
C ALA A 52 -3.98 -2.73 -14.00
N GLU A 53 -3.11 -3.38 -14.80
CA GLU A 53 -3.21 -4.82 -15.04
C GLU A 53 -3.00 -5.64 -13.76
N LYS A 54 -2.01 -5.26 -12.95
CA LYS A 54 -1.77 -5.88 -11.64
C LYS A 54 -3.00 -5.73 -10.73
N GLN A 55 -3.58 -4.53 -10.65
CA GLN A 55 -4.76 -4.29 -9.83
C GLN A 55 -5.99 -5.07 -10.32
N MET A 56 -6.19 -5.20 -11.64
CA MET A 56 -7.29 -6.01 -12.18
C MET A 56 -7.15 -7.50 -11.83
N LYS A 57 -5.95 -8.07 -11.97
CA LYS A 57 -5.69 -9.46 -11.57
C LYS A 57 -5.96 -9.68 -10.09
N ILE A 58 -5.58 -8.73 -9.26
CA ILE A 58 -5.83 -8.75 -7.82
C ILE A 58 -7.34 -8.67 -7.55
N ALA A 59 -8.04 -7.71 -8.17
CA ALA A 59 -9.48 -7.51 -8.01
C ALA A 59 -10.33 -8.73 -8.37
N GLN A 60 -9.90 -9.56 -9.32
CA GLN A 60 -10.58 -10.82 -9.69
C GLN A 60 -10.77 -11.78 -8.51
N THR A 61 -9.91 -11.70 -7.50
CA THR A 61 -9.95 -12.60 -6.35
C THR A 61 -10.44 -11.94 -5.07
N GLN A 62 -10.65 -10.62 -5.09
CA GLN A 62 -10.95 -9.84 -3.90
C GLN A 62 -12.41 -9.42 -3.87
N VAL A 63 -13.10 -9.86 -2.82
CA VAL A 63 -14.50 -9.54 -2.57
C VAL A 63 -14.66 -8.97 -1.17
N CYS A 64 -15.61 -8.07 -0.99
CA CYS A 64 -15.99 -7.59 0.32
C CYS A 64 -16.46 -8.77 1.18
N TYR A 65 -15.90 -8.92 2.39
CA TYR A 65 -16.25 -10.03 3.26
C TYR A 65 -17.71 -9.99 3.77
N VAL A 66 -18.39 -8.84 3.62
CA VAL A 66 -19.76 -8.64 4.11
C VAL A 66 -20.79 -8.90 3.01
N CYS A 67 -20.65 -8.26 1.84
CA CYS A 67 -21.64 -8.35 0.75
C CYS A 67 -21.14 -9.10 -0.50
N SER A 68 -19.93 -9.63 -0.48
CA SER A 68 -19.31 -10.34 -1.62
C SER A 68 -19.15 -9.51 -2.90
N ALA A 69 -19.45 -8.20 -2.87
CA ALA A 69 -19.18 -7.30 -3.99
C ALA A 69 -17.67 -7.29 -4.29
N GLN A 70 -17.32 -7.28 -5.57
CA GLN A 70 -15.94 -7.20 -6.00
C GLN A 70 -15.33 -5.88 -5.52
N VAL A 71 -14.12 -5.94 -4.95
CA VAL A 71 -13.37 -4.75 -4.58
C VAL A 71 -12.22 -4.53 -5.55
N TYR A 72 -12.07 -3.28 -5.99
CA TYR A 72 -11.05 -2.90 -6.94
C TYR A 72 -10.00 -2.07 -6.20
N PRO A 73 -8.86 -2.66 -5.81
CA PRO A 73 -7.76 -1.89 -5.27
C PRO A 73 -7.32 -0.84 -6.29
N ASP A 74 -6.98 0.33 -5.80
CA ASP A 74 -6.62 1.48 -6.62
C ASP A 74 -5.18 1.90 -6.32
N GLN A 75 -4.43 2.15 -7.39
CA GLN A 75 -3.04 2.56 -7.30
C GLN A 75 -2.68 3.41 -8.50
N TRP A 76 -2.15 4.60 -8.23
CA TRP A 76 -1.62 5.46 -9.28
C TRP A 76 -0.47 6.31 -8.78
N SER A 77 0.33 6.84 -9.71
CA SER A 77 1.36 7.82 -9.40
C SER A 77 0.83 9.22 -9.70
N ASN A 78 0.94 10.14 -8.76
CA ASN A 78 0.58 11.55 -8.93
C ASN A 78 1.79 12.38 -9.40
N SER A 79 3.00 11.93 -9.08
CA SER A 79 4.24 12.49 -9.61
C SER A 79 5.27 11.37 -9.78
N ARG A 80 6.46 11.68 -10.31
CA ARG A 80 7.57 10.72 -10.39
C ARG A 80 8.03 10.18 -9.03
N THR A 81 7.62 10.82 -7.94
CA THR A 81 8.02 10.46 -6.58
C THR A 81 6.83 10.40 -5.62
N SER A 82 5.59 10.53 -6.10
CA SER A 82 4.40 10.55 -5.26
C SER A 82 3.39 9.54 -5.78
N HIS A 83 2.98 8.62 -4.92
CA HIS A 83 2.11 7.50 -5.25
C HIS A 83 0.92 7.47 -4.29
N PHE A 84 -0.23 7.07 -4.80
CA PHE A 84 -1.41 6.77 -4.01
C PHE A 84 -1.70 5.27 -4.09
N ILE A 85 -2.04 4.67 -2.95
CA ILE A 85 -2.34 3.25 -2.81
C ILE A 85 -3.57 3.09 -1.92
N ASP A 86 -4.59 2.41 -2.41
CA ASP A 86 -5.74 1.93 -1.64
C ASP A 86 -5.99 0.45 -1.94
N GLN A 87 -5.75 -0.40 -0.94
CA GLN A 87 -5.89 -1.84 -1.09
C GLN A 87 -7.32 -2.34 -0.83
N TYR A 88 -8.27 -1.45 -0.50
CA TYR A 88 -9.64 -1.82 -0.12
C TYR A 88 -9.69 -2.87 1.01
N ARG A 89 -8.72 -2.79 1.92
CA ARG A 89 -8.51 -3.75 3.01
C ARG A 89 -8.66 -3.06 4.36
N CYS A 90 -9.41 -3.69 5.25
CA CYS A 90 -9.50 -3.22 6.63
C CYS A 90 -8.16 -3.40 7.34
N LYS A 91 -7.56 -2.32 7.86
CA LYS A 91 -6.30 -2.36 8.63
C LYS A 91 -6.45 -3.15 9.93
N GLY A 92 -7.64 -3.09 10.54
CA GLY A 92 -7.96 -3.74 11.82
C GLY A 92 -8.10 -5.26 11.77
N CYS A 93 -8.79 -5.82 10.77
CA CYS A 93 -9.00 -7.28 10.65
C CYS A 93 -8.25 -7.90 9.47
N GLY A 94 -7.80 -7.10 8.49
CA GLY A 94 -7.14 -7.59 7.30
C GLY A 94 -8.07 -8.23 6.27
N ARG A 95 -9.39 -8.04 6.35
CA ARG A 95 -10.34 -8.49 5.33
C ARG A 95 -10.62 -7.37 4.32
N TYR A 96 -10.99 -7.75 3.10
CA TYR A 96 -11.38 -6.80 2.05
C TYR A 96 -12.76 -6.22 2.33
N VAL A 97 -12.92 -4.92 2.13
CA VAL A 97 -14.13 -4.18 2.50
C VAL A 97 -14.46 -3.18 1.39
N CYS A 98 -15.72 -3.19 0.92
CA CYS A 98 -16.16 -2.23 -0.09
C CYS A 98 -16.30 -0.84 0.53
N ASP A 99 -16.16 0.17 -0.32
CA ASP A 99 -16.17 1.55 0.11
C ASP A 99 -17.55 2.04 0.50
N GLU A 100 -18.51 1.85 -0.41
CA GLU A 100 -19.82 2.50 -0.39
C GLU A 100 -20.70 2.10 0.78
N LEU A 101 -20.48 0.91 1.37
CA LEU A 101 -21.40 0.31 2.35
C LEU A 101 -20.72 -0.13 3.64
N HIS A 102 -19.54 -0.74 3.56
CA HIS A 102 -18.96 -1.46 4.71
C HIS A 102 -17.68 -0.81 5.26
N THR A 103 -17.22 0.29 4.66
CA THR A 103 -16.14 1.11 5.21
C THR A 103 -16.71 2.18 6.13
N GLN A 104 -16.53 2.03 7.44
CA GLN A 104 -17.01 3.00 8.43
C GLN A 104 -16.02 4.16 8.65
N ARG A 105 -14.73 3.93 8.42
CA ARG A 105 -13.68 4.93 8.63
C ARG A 105 -12.54 4.74 7.62
N LYS A 106 -12.04 5.87 7.12
CA LYS A 106 -10.83 5.97 6.30
C LYS A 106 -9.80 6.85 6.98
N ILE A 107 -8.54 6.49 6.83
CA ILE A 107 -7.40 7.25 7.32
C ILE A 107 -6.31 7.21 6.25
N ASP A 108 -5.87 8.38 5.83
CA ASP A 108 -4.79 8.51 4.86
C ASP A 108 -3.47 8.66 5.61
N ASP A 109 -2.61 7.65 5.47
CA ASP A 109 -1.28 7.61 6.04
C ASP A 109 -0.25 7.97 4.95
N VAL A 110 0.73 8.81 5.27
CA VAL A 110 1.80 9.17 4.32
C VAL A 110 3.11 8.55 4.77
N PHE A 111 3.66 7.68 3.93
CA PHE A 111 4.95 7.04 4.15
C PHE A 111 5.97 7.63 3.17
N ILE A 112 7.15 8.00 3.68
CA ILE A 112 8.25 8.47 2.84
C ILE A 112 9.31 7.37 2.82
N VAL A 113 9.44 6.70 1.69
CA VAL A 113 10.50 5.72 1.44
C VAL A 113 11.66 6.46 0.77
N ARG A 114 12.83 6.45 1.39
CA ARG A 114 14.03 7.08 0.82
C ARG A 114 14.86 6.04 0.07
N GLU A 115 15.07 6.27 -1.22
CA GLU A 115 15.99 5.50 -2.05
C GLU A 115 17.14 6.42 -2.49
N GLY A 116 18.25 6.38 -1.73
CA GLY A 116 19.39 7.28 -1.94
C GLY A 116 19.06 8.74 -1.62
N LEU A 117 19.32 9.65 -2.57
CA LEU A 117 19.12 11.10 -2.42
C LEU A 117 17.69 11.58 -2.70
N ARG A 118 16.77 10.70 -3.12
CA ARG A 118 15.38 11.05 -3.42
C ARG A 118 14.41 10.25 -2.55
N GLY A 119 13.39 10.94 -2.05
CA GLY A 119 12.30 10.35 -1.28
C GLY A 119 11.08 10.11 -2.17
N HIS A 120 10.55 8.90 -2.15
CA HIS A 120 9.24 8.58 -2.67
C HIS A 120 8.20 8.73 -1.56
N ARG A 121 7.15 9.49 -1.83
CA ARG A 121 5.98 9.68 -0.98
C ARG A 121 4.91 8.69 -1.40
N TYR A 122 4.47 7.86 -0.48
CA TYR A 122 3.36 6.93 -0.67
C TYR A 122 2.23 7.34 0.25
N GLN A 123 1.08 7.68 -0.33
CA GLN A 123 -0.15 7.96 0.37
C GLN A 123 -0.97 6.66 0.39
N TYR A 124 -1.06 6.04 1.56
CA TYR A 124 -1.83 4.83 1.76
C TYR A 124 -3.17 5.19 2.37
N THR A 125 -4.25 4.86 1.68
CA THR A 125 -5.59 4.90 2.27
C THR A 125 -5.80 3.62 3.07
N THR A 126 -6.01 3.77 4.37
CA THR A 126 -6.31 2.67 5.27
C THR A 126 -7.77 2.71 5.68
N ARG A 127 -8.44 1.56 5.63
CA ARG A 127 -9.88 1.44 5.87
C ARG A 127 -10.14 0.69 7.17
N TYR A 128 -11.25 0.98 7.83
CA TYR A 128 -11.76 0.22 8.96
C TYR A 128 -13.22 -0.14 8.71
N CYS A 129 -13.54 -1.43 8.82
CA CYS A 129 -14.93 -1.89 8.80
C CYS A 129 -15.66 -1.44 10.07
N ASP A 130 -16.99 -1.58 10.05
CA ASP A 130 -17.89 -1.40 11.19
C ASP A 130 -17.35 -1.98 12.51
N ILE A 131 -16.88 -3.23 12.51
CA ILE A 131 -16.38 -3.92 13.70
C ILE A 131 -15.06 -3.31 14.20
N CYS A 132 -14.16 -2.93 13.28
CA CYS A 132 -12.83 -2.44 13.66
C CYS A 132 -12.78 -0.93 13.92
N SER A 133 -13.76 -0.17 13.44
CA SER A 133 -13.78 1.29 13.53
C SER A 133 -13.81 1.81 14.96
N PRO A 134 -14.58 1.24 15.92
CA PRO A 134 -14.57 1.71 17.32
C PRO A 134 -13.20 1.58 18.00
N ILE A 135 -12.45 0.54 17.65
CA ILE A 135 -11.15 0.18 18.24
C ILE A 135 -9.97 0.48 17.31
N TYR A 136 -10.16 1.39 16.35
CA TYR A 136 -9.13 1.73 15.35
C TYR A 136 -7.83 2.23 15.97
N ARG A 137 -7.91 2.96 17.09
CA ARG A 137 -6.74 3.56 17.78
C ARG A 137 -5.75 2.53 18.28
N ILE A 138 -6.22 1.34 18.65
CA ILE A 138 -5.38 0.24 19.11
C ILE A 138 -5.04 -0.75 17.98
N GLY A 139 -5.44 -0.47 16.74
CA GLY A 139 -5.17 -1.32 15.57
C GLY A 139 -6.27 -2.32 15.25
N GLY A 140 -7.51 -2.09 15.69
CA GLY A 140 -8.65 -2.98 15.40
C GLY A 140 -8.53 -4.35 16.06
N LEU A 141 -9.20 -5.36 15.47
CA LEU A 141 -9.20 -6.73 16.02
C LEU A 141 -7.80 -7.33 16.16
N LYS A 142 -6.90 -7.11 15.20
CA LYS A 142 -5.48 -7.52 15.29
C LYS A 142 -4.78 -6.85 16.47
N GLY A 143 -5.10 -5.58 16.71
CA GLY A 143 -4.62 -4.83 17.86
C GLY A 143 -5.05 -5.42 19.19
N VAL A 144 -6.36 -5.70 19.33
CA VAL A 144 -6.94 -6.33 20.53
C VAL A 144 -6.28 -7.68 20.81
N ALA A 145 -6.12 -8.53 19.79
CA ALA A 145 -5.47 -9.83 19.94
C ALA A 145 -4.03 -9.69 20.47
N ARG A 146 -3.26 -8.71 19.96
CA ARG A 146 -1.89 -8.44 20.44
C ARG A 146 -1.87 -8.00 21.91
N TRP A 147 -2.80 -7.14 22.32
CA TRP A 147 -2.91 -6.69 23.70
C TRP A 147 -3.30 -7.84 24.65
N LEU A 148 -4.25 -8.69 24.24
CA LEU A 148 -4.64 -9.86 25.01
C LEU A 148 -3.46 -10.82 25.22
N VAL A 149 -2.69 -11.09 24.16
CA VAL A 149 -1.48 -11.93 24.27
C VAL A 149 -0.44 -11.26 25.17
N ALA A 150 -0.16 -9.98 25.00
CA ALA A 150 0.83 -9.28 25.82
C ALA A 150 0.45 -9.28 27.31
N LEU A 151 -0.79 -8.93 27.64
CA LEU A 151 -1.29 -8.92 29.02
C LEU A 151 -1.35 -10.34 29.62
N GLY A 152 -1.76 -11.32 28.83
CA GLY A 152 -1.78 -12.72 29.23
C GLY A 152 -0.38 -13.24 29.55
N THR A 153 0.60 -12.96 28.70
CA THR A 153 2.00 -13.33 28.94
C THR A 153 2.54 -12.70 30.20
N VAL A 154 2.27 -11.40 30.44
CA VAL A 154 2.69 -10.71 31.66
C VAL A 154 2.07 -11.38 32.89
N ALA A 155 0.75 -11.62 32.88
CA ALA A 155 0.05 -12.23 34.00
C ALA A 155 0.58 -13.64 34.34
N VAL A 156 0.79 -14.50 33.33
CA VAL A 156 1.35 -15.84 33.52
C VAL A 156 2.78 -15.77 34.08
N THR A 157 3.60 -14.86 33.55
CA THR A 157 4.98 -14.69 34.02
C THR A 157 5.03 -14.22 35.47
N THR A 158 4.20 -13.25 35.86
CA THR A 158 4.12 -12.76 37.24
C THR A 158 3.57 -13.84 38.18
N PHE A 159 2.54 -14.58 37.77
CA PHE A 159 2.01 -15.69 38.55
C PHE A 159 3.09 -16.75 38.81
N PHE A 160 3.82 -17.15 37.77
CA PHE A 160 4.88 -18.14 37.92
C PHE A 160 6.04 -17.63 38.80
N TYR A 161 6.40 -16.35 38.69
CA TYR A 161 7.44 -15.75 39.53
C TYR A 161 7.05 -15.65 41.01
N LEU A 162 5.77 -15.45 41.32
CA LEU A 162 5.29 -15.30 42.71
C LEU A 162 4.95 -16.64 43.38
N HIS A 163 4.71 -17.70 42.61
CA HIS A 163 4.34 -19.02 43.10
C HIS A 163 5.44 -20.07 42.96
N HIS A 164 6.65 -19.65 42.58
CA HIS A 164 7.87 -20.46 42.55
C HIS A 164 8.95 -19.82 43.45
#